data_AF-A0A3E4VUH3-F1
#
_entry.id   AF-A0A3E4VUH3-F1
#
_cell.length_a   1.000
_cell.length_b   1.000
_cell.length_c   1.000
_cell.angle_alpha   90.00
_cell.angle_beta   90.00
_cell.angle_gamma   90.00
#
_symmetry.space_group_name_H-M   'P 1'
#
loop_
_entity.id
_entity.type
_entity.pdbx_description
1 polymer ?
#
loop_
_entity_poly.entity_id
_entity_poly.type
_entity_poly.pdbx_seq_one_letter_code
_entity_poly.pdbx_strand_id
1 'polypeptide(L)'
;MENHIEANFRAIQKILDSCVAHDYKTKVDALFLKREYLTKAQIKDYLRQEIFRVTENIVAIQQKYRVVRDIVQDMDIPDFLWESGYFEDLTSDERKKYIAFRCSDFDMDAYLHNPSCYDERLPYFSIIVSLVVLSRYLYFLQEQERKYHIISVVIQEQSLSKEKDDSIDVSQTKIVGKNNPFKSTLKAREIKLLTECVNEANVFTTTVSTKILTDFFNCK
;
A
#
# COMPACT_ATOMS: atom_id res chain seq x y z
N MET A 1 -28.08 -34.71 6.67
CA MET A 1 -27.83 -34.24 5.29
C MET A 1 -26.95 -33.01 5.31
N GLU A 2 -27.26 -32.04 6.18
CA GLU A 2 -26.48 -30.83 6.47
C GLU A 2 -24.99 -31.10 6.74
N ASN A 3 -24.67 -32.04 7.65
CA ASN A 3 -23.27 -32.39 7.96
C ASN A 3 -22.44 -32.87 6.75
N HIS A 4 -23.06 -33.49 5.73
CA HIS A 4 -22.33 -33.92 4.52
C HIS A 4 -22.07 -32.75 3.58
N ILE A 5 -23.04 -31.83 3.44
CA ILE A 5 -22.90 -30.64 2.61
C ILE A 5 -21.80 -29.76 3.19
N GLU A 6 -21.87 -29.48 4.49
CA GLU A 6 -20.86 -28.74 5.23
C GLU A 6 -19.47 -29.38 5.07
N ALA A 7 -19.35 -30.69 5.31
CA ALA A 7 -18.07 -31.39 5.17
C ALA A 7 -17.50 -31.26 3.74
N ASN A 8 -18.36 -31.25 2.71
CA ASN A 8 -17.91 -31.07 1.34
C ASN A 8 -17.41 -29.64 1.09
N PHE A 9 -18.12 -28.62 1.59
CA PHE A 9 -17.67 -27.23 1.49
C PHE A 9 -16.35 -26.99 2.22
N ARG A 10 -16.16 -27.57 3.42
CA ARG A 10 -14.87 -27.52 4.14
C ARG A 10 -13.76 -28.25 3.38
N ALA A 11 -14.07 -29.32 2.65
CA ALA A 11 -13.09 -29.99 1.79
C ALA A 11 -12.72 -29.14 0.57
N ILE A 12 -13.70 -28.48 -0.06
CA ILE A 12 -13.48 -27.52 -1.15
C ILE A 12 -12.68 -26.30 -0.67
N GLN A 13 -12.93 -25.82 0.54
CA GLN A 13 -12.15 -24.74 1.15
C GLN A 13 -10.66 -25.10 1.22
N LYS A 14 -10.30 -26.31 1.63
CA LYS A 14 -8.89 -26.75 1.67
C LYS A 14 -8.22 -26.73 0.29
N ILE A 15 -8.97 -27.09 -0.75
CA ILE A 15 -8.51 -26.98 -2.13
C ILE A 15 -8.30 -25.51 -2.50
N LEU A 16 -9.30 -24.66 -2.23
CA LEU A 16 -9.24 -23.22 -2.46
C LEU A 16 -8.01 -22.61 -1.77
N ASP A 17 -7.79 -22.92 -0.51
CA ASP A 17 -6.67 -22.42 0.30
C ASP A 17 -5.32 -22.83 -0.29
N SER A 18 -5.23 -24.05 -0.84
CA SER A 18 -4.03 -24.56 -1.50
C SER A 18 -3.74 -23.78 -2.79
N CYS A 19 -4.76 -23.51 -3.60
CA CYS A 19 -4.64 -22.67 -4.80
C CYS A 19 -4.25 -21.23 -4.44
N VAL A 20 -4.92 -20.63 -3.45
CA VAL A 20 -4.63 -19.28 -2.96
C VAL A 20 -3.19 -19.19 -2.47
N ALA A 21 -2.72 -20.16 -1.69
CA ALA A 21 -1.36 -20.18 -1.17
C ALA A 21 -0.32 -20.23 -2.30
N HIS A 22 -0.54 -21.08 -3.30
CA HIS A 22 0.32 -21.19 -4.47
C HIS A 22 0.37 -19.87 -5.27
N ASP A 23 -0.79 -19.34 -5.64
CA ASP A 23 -0.90 -18.18 -6.52
C ASP A 23 -0.42 -16.90 -5.84
N TYR A 24 -0.75 -16.74 -4.55
CA TYR A 24 -0.22 -15.66 -3.73
C TYR A 24 1.32 -15.71 -3.65
N LYS A 25 1.88 -16.89 -3.37
CA LYS A 25 3.33 -17.08 -3.33
C LYS A 25 3.97 -16.72 -4.67
N THR A 26 3.39 -17.18 -5.78
CA THR A 26 3.87 -16.84 -7.13
C THR A 26 3.90 -15.34 -7.38
N LYS A 27 2.86 -14.59 -6.95
CA LYS A 27 2.84 -13.11 -7.06
C LYS A 27 3.94 -12.46 -6.24
N VAL A 28 4.12 -12.92 -5.00
CA VAL A 28 5.13 -12.40 -4.08
C VAL A 28 6.55 -12.70 -4.60
N ASP A 29 6.83 -13.92 -5.03
CA ASP A 29 8.12 -14.34 -5.57
C ASP A 29 8.46 -13.55 -6.84
N ALA A 30 7.46 -13.31 -7.72
CA ALA A 30 7.64 -12.47 -8.89
C ALA A 30 7.99 -11.01 -8.54
N LEU A 31 7.45 -10.46 -7.44
CA LEU A 31 7.84 -9.14 -6.95
C LEU A 31 9.27 -9.15 -6.42
N PHE A 32 9.65 -10.18 -5.65
CA PHE A 32 11.01 -10.32 -5.13
C PHE A 32 12.03 -10.39 -6.26
N LEU A 33 11.77 -11.19 -7.29
CA LEU A 33 12.64 -11.29 -8.46
C LEU A 33 12.78 -9.94 -9.17
N LYS A 34 11.70 -9.18 -9.34
CA LYS A 34 11.75 -7.82 -9.91
C LYS A 34 12.65 -6.86 -9.10
N ARG A 35 12.75 -7.03 -7.79
CA ARG A 35 13.62 -6.21 -6.92
C ARG A 35 15.10 -6.44 -7.17
N GLU A 36 15.49 -7.58 -7.72
CA GLU A 36 16.88 -7.86 -8.07
C GLU A 36 17.35 -7.06 -9.28
N TYR A 37 16.44 -6.68 -10.17
CA TYR A 37 16.75 -6.01 -11.44
C TYR A 37 16.40 -4.53 -11.47
N LEU A 38 15.57 -4.04 -10.55
CA LEU A 38 15.08 -2.67 -10.53
C LEU A 38 15.78 -1.83 -9.47
N THR A 39 16.03 -0.56 -9.79
CA THR A 39 16.53 0.41 -8.81
C THR A 39 15.47 0.73 -7.75
N LYS A 40 15.89 1.31 -6.61
CA LYS A 40 14.97 1.71 -5.53
C LYS A 40 13.87 2.67 -6.02
N ALA A 41 14.19 3.61 -6.91
CA ALA A 41 13.21 4.54 -7.48
C ALA A 41 12.20 3.80 -8.36
N GLN A 42 12.67 2.93 -9.26
CA GLN A 42 11.81 2.13 -10.12
C GLN A 42 10.91 1.18 -9.32
N ILE A 43 11.40 0.59 -8.22
CA ILE A 43 10.58 -0.25 -7.35
C ILE A 43 9.46 0.55 -6.67
N LYS A 44 9.74 1.78 -6.22
CA LYS A 44 8.72 2.62 -5.61
C LYS A 44 7.59 2.94 -6.61
N ASP A 45 7.95 3.29 -7.83
CA ASP A 45 6.97 3.60 -8.88
C ASP A 45 6.21 2.34 -9.31
N TYR A 46 6.91 1.20 -9.44
CA TYR A 46 6.29 -0.09 -9.71
C TYR A 46 5.26 -0.47 -8.64
N LEU A 47 5.59 -0.33 -7.35
CA LEU A 47 4.68 -0.66 -6.25
C LEU A 47 3.38 0.14 -6.35
N ARG A 48 3.45 1.44 -6.63
CA ARG A 48 2.28 2.31 -6.81
C ARG A 48 1.41 1.89 -7.99
N GLN A 49 2.04 1.62 -9.13
CA GLN A 49 1.34 1.16 -10.33
C GLN A 49 0.68 -0.22 -10.09
N GLU A 50 1.38 -1.11 -9.40
CA GLU A 50 0.89 -2.44 -9.08
C GLU A 50 -0.29 -2.38 -8.10
N ILE A 51 -0.23 -1.54 -7.06
CA ILE A 51 -1.34 -1.29 -6.14
C ILE A 51 -2.57 -0.82 -6.90
N PHE A 52 -2.41 0.15 -7.80
CA PHE A 52 -3.52 0.67 -8.61
C PHE A 52 -4.13 -0.43 -9.48
N ARG A 53 -3.28 -1.15 -10.24
CA ARG A 53 -3.72 -2.25 -11.12
C ARG A 53 -4.44 -3.36 -10.36
N VAL A 54 -3.91 -3.77 -9.20
CA VAL A 54 -4.54 -4.81 -8.36
C VAL A 54 -5.88 -4.32 -7.83
N THR A 55 -5.96 -3.06 -7.39
CA THR A 55 -7.21 -2.46 -6.92
C THR A 55 -8.26 -2.42 -8.03
N GLU A 56 -7.89 -2.00 -9.24
CA GLU A 56 -8.80 -2.00 -10.40
C GLU A 56 -9.32 -3.41 -10.72
N ASN A 57 -8.46 -4.43 -10.66
CA ASN A 57 -8.87 -5.81 -10.89
C ASN A 57 -9.86 -6.31 -9.83
N ILE A 58 -9.62 -5.99 -8.55
CA ILE A 58 -10.54 -6.34 -7.46
C ILE A 58 -11.90 -5.68 -7.68
N VAL A 59 -11.92 -4.37 -7.96
CA VAL A 59 -13.15 -3.62 -8.23
C VAL A 59 -13.89 -4.19 -9.44
N ALA A 60 -13.18 -4.52 -10.52
CA ALA A 60 -13.78 -5.12 -11.72
C ALA A 60 -14.42 -6.49 -11.42
N ILE A 61 -13.77 -7.34 -10.63
CA ILE A 61 -14.33 -8.62 -10.19
C ILE A 61 -15.60 -8.40 -9.36
N GLN A 62 -15.55 -7.54 -8.34
CA GLN A 62 -16.68 -7.28 -7.45
C GLN A 62 -17.87 -6.62 -8.17
N GLN A 63 -17.62 -5.78 -9.17
CA GLN A 63 -18.68 -5.18 -10.01
C GLN A 63 -19.33 -6.19 -10.95
N LYS A 64 -18.54 -7.13 -11.49
CA LYS A 64 -19.03 -8.13 -12.45
C LYS A 64 -19.77 -9.28 -11.77
N TYR A 65 -19.28 -9.75 -10.63
CA TYR A 65 -19.76 -10.95 -9.96
C TYR A 65 -20.31 -10.61 -8.57
N ARG A 66 -21.62 -10.34 -8.49
CA ARG A 66 -22.27 -9.95 -7.24
C ARG A 66 -22.08 -10.96 -6.11
N VAL A 67 -22.07 -12.25 -6.45
CA VAL A 67 -21.95 -13.40 -5.53
C VAL A 67 -20.60 -13.48 -4.79
N VAL A 68 -19.55 -12.82 -5.31
CA VAL A 68 -18.22 -12.81 -4.66
C VAL A 68 -17.90 -11.48 -3.99
N ARG A 69 -18.85 -10.55 -3.95
CA ARG A 69 -18.61 -9.19 -3.45
C ARG A 69 -18.17 -9.18 -1.99
N ASP A 70 -18.84 -9.99 -1.18
CA ASP A 70 -18.69 -9.97 0.28
C ASP A 70 -17.49 -10.84 0.74
N ILE A 71 -16.95 -11.69 -0.14
CA ILE A 71 -15.76 -12.53 0.10
C ILE A 71 -14.54 -11.72 0.56
N VAL A 72 -14.34 -10.49 0.07
CA VAL A 72 -13.19 -9.67 0.51
C VAL A 72 -13.26 -9.34 2.00
N GLN A 73 -14.47 -9.26 2.56
CA GLN A 73 -14.69 -9.05 4.00
C GLN A 73 -14.61 -10.37 4.77
N ASP A 74 -15.04 -11.47 4.14
CA ASP A 74 -15.16 -12.77 4.78
C ASP A 74 -13.90 -13.65 4.66
N MET A 75 -12.91 -13.29 3.84
CA MET A 75 -11.75 -14.15 3.54
C MET A 75 -10.83 -14.45 4.74
N ASP A 76 -11.02 -13.76 5.87
CA ASP A 76 -10.32 -14.00 7.14
C ASP A 76 -11.12 -14.95 8.07
N ILE A 77 -12.37 -15.26 7.72
CA ILE A 77 -13.21 -16.24 8.42
C ILE A 77 -12.75 -17.64 8.01
N PRO A 78 -12.45 -18.55 8.97
CA PRO A 78 -12.17 -19.94 8.65
C PRO A 78 -13.36 -20.59 7.91
N ASP A 79 -13.08 -21.37 6.87
CA ASP A 79 -14.13 -22.03 6.08
C ASP A 79 -15.20 -21.07 5.55
N PHE A 80 -14.81 -19.86 5.14
CA PHE A 80 -15.74 -18.81 4.71
C PHE A 80 -16.70 -19.25 3.60
N LEU A 81 -16.35 -20.20 2.73
CA LEU A 81 -17.30 -20.71 1.74
C LEU A 81 -18.59 -21.29 2.36
N TRP A 82 -18.52 -21.76 3.61
CA TRP A 82 -19.65 -22.26 4.39
C TRP A 82 -20.05 -21.31 5.54
N GLU A 83 -19.08 -20.71 6.23
CA GLU A 83 -19.35 -19.87 7.42
C GLU A 83 -19.80 -18.44 7.07
N SER A 84 -19.62 -18.01 5.81
CA SER A 84 -20.13 -16.73 5.31
C SER A 84 -21.44 -16.90 4.55
N GLY A 85 -22.01 -15.79 4.07
CA GLY A 85 -23.21 -15.78 3.22
C GLY A 85 -23.00 -16.34 1.80
N TYR A 86 -21.80 -16.81 1.46
CA TYR A 86 -21.49 -17.28 0.10
C TYR A 86 -22.41 -18.43 -0.35
N PHE A 87 -22.66 -19.41 0.51
CA PHE A 87 -23.55 -20.52 0.17
C PHE A 87 -24.98 -20.03 -0.12
N GLU A 88 -25.47 -19.07 0.68
CA GLU A 88 -26.78 -18.43 0.53
C GLU A 88 -26.88 -17.61 -0.76
N ASP A 89 -25.80 -17.01 -1.21
CA ASP A 89 -25.78 -16.20 -2.44
C ASP A 89 -25.78 -17.05 -3.73
N LEU A 90 -25.41 -18.32 -3.65
CA LEU A 90 -25.48 -19.26 -4.79
C LEU A 90 -26.94 -19.58 -5.17
N THR A 91 -27.19 -19.69 -6.47
CA THR A 91 -28.44 -20.23 -7.01
C THR A 91 -28.58 -21.72 -6.72
N SER A 92 -29.80 -22.26 -6.81
CA SER A 92 -30.07 -23.68 -6.57
C SER A 92 -29.21 -24.62 -7.43
N ASP A 93 -28.98 -24.28 -8.70
CA ASP A 93 -28.18 -25.12 -9.60
C ASP A 93 -26.67 -25.00 -9.32
N GLU A 94 -26.19 -23.83 -8.90
CA GLU A 94 -24.80 -23.67 -8.48
C GLU A 94 -24.53 -24.43 -7.17
N ARG A 95 -25.44 -24.39 -6.19
CA ARG A 95 -25.32 -25.18 -4.95
C ARG A 95 -25.26 -26.68 -5.24
N LYS A 96 -26.09 -27.19 -6.15
CA LYS A 96 -26.03 -28.60 -6.56
C LYS A 96 -24.67 -28.99 -7.11
N LYS A 97 -24.04 -28.11 -7.90
CA LYS A 97 -22.68 -28.34 -8.42
C LYS A 97 -21.65 -28.46 -7.30
N TYR A 98 -21.67 -27.54 -6.34
CA TYR A 98 -20.82 -27.62 -5.15
C TYR A 98 -21.05 -28.91 -4.34
N ILE A 99 -22.30 -29.30 -4.13
CA ILE A 99 -22.66 -30.53 -3.40
C ILE A 99 -22.21 -31.79 -4.15
N ALA A 100 -22.31 -31.79 -5.48
CA ALA A 100 -21.95 -32.92 -6.32
C ALA A 100 -20.45 -33.02 -6.62
N PHE A 101 -19.68 -31.95 -6.39
CA PHE A 101 -18.25 -31.93 -6.65
C PHE A 101 -17.51 -32.89 -5.73
N ARG A 102 -16.72 -33.78 -6.33
CA ARG A 102 -15.85 -34.71 -5.60
C ARG A 102 -14.47 -34.09 -5.51
N CYS A 103 -14.01 -33.81 -4.30
CA CYS A 103 -12.68 -33.26 -4.06
C CYS A 103 -11.54 -34.16 -4.57
N SER A 104 -11.77 -35.47 -4.71
CA SER A 104 -10.82 -36.41 -5.33
C SER A 104 -10.57 -36.14 -6.82
N ASP A 105 -11.50 -35.46 -7.49
CA ASP A 105 -11.39 -35.16 -8.91
C ASP A 105 -10.61 -33.85 -9.15
N PHE A 106 -10.17 -33.18 -8.08
CA PHE A 106 -9.35 -32.00 -8.18
C PHE A 106 -7.89 -32.39 -8.42
N ASP A 107 -7.40 -31.98 -9.58
CA ASP A 107 -6.00 -32.03 -9.98
C ASP A 107 -5.41 -30.61 -9.97
N MET A 108 -4.38 -30.41 -9.14
CA MET A 108 -3.67 -29.16 -9.00
C MET A 108 -2.89 -28.81 -10.27
N ASP A 109 -2.31 -29.78 -10.98
CA ASP A 109 -1.54 -29.50 -12.20
C ASP A 109 -2.46 -29.02 -13.33
N ALA A 110 -3.66 -29.61 -13.43
CA ALA A 110 -4.70 -29.14 -14.34
C ALA A 110 -5.16 -27.71 -14.01
N TYR A 111 -5.32 -27.39 -12.73
CA TYR A 111 -5.61 -26.03 -12.27
C TYR A 111 -4.50 -25.04 -12.68
N LEU A 112 -3.24 -25.39 -12.44
CA LEU A 112 -2.10 -24.53 -12.76
C LEU A 112 -1.97 -24.26 -14.26
N HIS A 113 -2.32 -25.24 -15.10
CA HIS A 113 -2.33 -25.05 -16.55
C HIS A 113 -3.48 -24.17 -17.02
N ASN A 114 -4.68 -24.36 -16.46
CA ASN A 114 -5.85 -23.55 -16.78
C ASN A 114 -6.70 -23.30 -15.52
N PRO A 115 -6.55 -22.13 -14.85
CA PRO A 115 -7.23 -21.85 -13.59
C PRO A 115 -8.75 -21.88 -13.64
N SER A 116 -9.37 -21.68 -14.82
CA SER A 116 -10.82 -21.71 -15.00
C SER A 116 -11.39 -23.10 -15.31
N CYS A 117 -10.54 -24.14 -15.41
CA CYS A 117 -11.00 -25.49 -15.80
C CYS A 117 -12.04 -26.10 -14.85
N TYR A 118 -12.10 -25.64 -13.60
CA TYR A 118 -13.10 -26.08 -12.62
C TYR A 118 -14.35 -25.21 -12.57
N ASP A 119 -14.42 -24.05 -13.22
CA ASP A 119 -15.54 -23.11 -13.07
C ASP A 119 -16.89 -23.68 -13.52
N GLU A 120 -16.88 -24.65 -14.45
CA GLU A 120 -18.10 -25.35 -14.86
C GLU A 120 -18.68 -26.24 -13.75
N ARG A 121 -17.80 -26.84 -12.93
CA ARG A 121 -18.13 -27.78 -11.85
C ARG A 121 -18.16 -27.13 -10.46
N LEU A 122 -17.44 -26.03 -10.29
CA LEU A 122 -17.37 -25.19 -9.10
C LEU A 122 -17.55 -23.74 -9.56
N PRO A 123 -18.79 -23.26 -9.67
CA PRO A 123 -19.09 -21.91 -10.12
C PRO A 123 -18.24 -20.85 -9.41
N TYR A 124 -17.59 -19.97 -10.17
CA TYR A 124 -16.75 -18.87 -9.68
C TYR A 124 -15.46 -19.29 -8.96
N PHE A 125 -15.07 -20.56 -8.94
CA PHE A 125 -13.89 -21.02 -8.20
C PHE A 125 -12.63 -20.23 -8.56
N SER A 126 -12.31 -20.08 -9.84
CA SER A 126 -11.14 -19.32 -10.30
C SER A 126 -11.21 -17.84 -9.91
N ILE A 127 -12.43 -17.27 -9.92
CA ILE A 127 -12.70 -15.89 -9.56
C ILE A 127 -12.49 -15.68 -8.07
N ILE A 128 -12.93 -16.61 -7.22
CA ILE A 128 -12.74 -16.56 -5.77
C ILE A 128 -11.26 -16.66 -5.45
N VAL A 129 -10.52 -17.62 -6.03
CA VAL A 129 -9.06 -17.71 -5.82
C VAL A 129 -8.39 -16.40 -6.23
N SER A 130 -8.69 -15.89 -7.42
CA SER A 130 -8.13 -14.63 -7.92
C SER A 130 -8.43 -13.46 -6.98
N LEU A 131 -9.67 -13.34 -6.51
CA LEU A 131 -10.08 -12.27 -5.61
C LEU A 131 -9.35 -12.32 -4.26
N VAL A 132 -9.27 -13.49 -3.63
CA VAL A 132 -8.57 -13.67 -2.35
C VAL A 132 -7.07 -13.41 -2.52
N VAL A 133 -6.46 -13.93 -3.58
CA VAL A 133 -5.04 -13.71 -3.90
C VAL A 133 -4.75 -12.22 -4.11
N LEU A 134 -5.56 -11.53 -4.92
CA LEU A 134 -5.40 -10.11 -5.19
C LEU A 134 -5.58 -9.27 -3.92
N SER A 135 -6.58 -9.57 -3.08
CA SER A 135 -6.81 -8.87 -1.82
C SER A 135 -5.65 -9.03 -0.83
N ARG A 136 -5.15 -10.26 -0.65
CA ARG A 136 -3.97 -10.51 0.19
C ARG A 136 -2.71 -9.86 -0.37
N TYR A 137 -2.53 -9.92 -1.69
CA TYR A 137 -1.40 -9.30 -2.36
C TYR A 137 -1.45 -7.77 -2.30
N LEU A 138 -2.64 -7.16 -2.37
CA LEU A 138 -2.83 -5.73 -2.19
C LEU A 138 -2.36 -5.28 -0.81
N TYR A 139 -2.78 -5.98 0.25
CA TYR A 139 -2.33 -5.71 1.62
C TYR A 139 -0.80 -5.80 1.72
N PHE A 140 -0.22 -6.85 1.15
CA PHE A 140 1.23 -7.00 1.09
C PHE A 140 1.91 -5.83 0.37
N LEU A 141 1.43 -5.42 -0.80
CA LEU A 141 2.00 -4.30 -1.56
C LEU A 141 1.93 -2.98 -0.80
N GLN A 142 0.80 -2.68 -0.17
CA GLN A 142 0.61 -1.47 0.65
C GLN A 142 1.59 -1.45 1.82
N GLU A 143 1.80 -2.60 2.47
CA GLU A 143 2.79 -2.72 3.54
C GLU A 143 4.22 -2.54 3.02
N GLN A 144 4.54 -3.01 1.81
CA GLN A 144 5.83 -2.75 1.19
C GLN A 144 6.01 -1.25 0.87
N GLU A 145 5.01 -0.60 0.27
CA GLU A 145 5.07 0.84 -0.02
C GLU A 145 5.26 1.66 1.26
N ARG A 146 4.54 1.33 2.33
CA ARG A 146 4.67 1.98 3.65
C ARG A 146 6.08 1.87 4.21
N LYS A 147 6.74 0.71 4.09
CA LYS A 147 8.14 0.53 4.51
C LYS A 147 9.09 1.45 3.76
N TYR A 148 8.93 1.62 2.45
CA TYR A 148 9.72 2.57 1.68
C TYR A 148 9.49 4.02 2.10
N HIS A 149 8.25 4.39 2.45
CA HIS A 149 7.93 5.72 2.97
C HIS A 149 8.65 5.98 4.31
N ILE A 150 8.57 5.04 5.26
CA ILE A 150 9.23 5.17 6.57
C ILE A 150 10.75 5.30 6.41
N ILE A 151 11.38 4.46 5.57
CA ILE A 151 12.82 4.54 5.32
C ILE A 151 13.20 5.90 4.73
N SER A 152 12.41 6.45 3.80
CA SER A 152 12.70 7.79 3.25
C SER A 152 12.61 8.90 4.29
N VAL A 153 11.61 8.86 5.18
CA VAL A 153 11.45 9.85 6.26
C VAL A 153 12.59 9.73 7.27
N VAL A 154 12.96 8.51 7.68
CA VAL A 154 14.06 8.29 8.63
C VAL A 154 15.40 8.74 8.04
N ILE A 155 15.66 8.48 6.76
CA ILE A 155 16.89 8.97 6.09
C ILE A 155 16.89 10.50 6.02
N GLN A 156 15.75 11.11 5.72
CA GLN A 156 15.61 12.57 5.68
C GLN A 156 15.83 13.19 7.07
N GLU A 157 15.20 12.64 8.12
CA GLU A 157 15.41 13.05 9.51
C GLU A 157 16.85 12.83 9.96
N GLN A 158 17.48 11.72 9.61
CA GLN A 158 18.89 11.47 9.93
C GLN A 158 19.85 12.38 9.15
N SER A 159 19.54 12.76 7.91
CA SER A 159 20.32 13.78 7.20
C SER A 159 20.17 15.16 7.82
N LEU A 160 18.96 15.52 8.27
CA LEU A 160 18.68 16.77 8.99
C LEU A 160 19.27 16.76 10.42
N SER A 161 19.43 15.59 11.03
CA SER A 161 20.04 15.41 12.35
C SER A 161 21.57 15.37 12.27
N LYS A 162 22.15 14.82 11.19
CA LYS A 162 23.60 14.85 10.93
C LYS A 162 24.11 16.23 10.52
N GLU A 163 23.27 17.12 10.01
CA GLU A 163 23.60 18.55 9.91
C GLU A 163 23.59 19.29 11.25
N LYS A 164 23.15 18.65 12.34
CA LYS A 164 23.23 19.18 13.72
C LYS A 164 24.30 18.52 14.59
N ASP A 165 25.05 17.56 14.06
CA ASP A 165 26.06 16.79 14.81
C ASP A 165 27.51 17.09 14.38
N ASP A 166 27.75 18.23 13.72
CA ASP A 166 28.98 18.98 13.98
C ASP A 166 28.77 19.72 15.31
N SER A 167 29.21 19.06 16.37
CA SER A 167 29.13 19.48 17.76
C SER A 167 29.50 20.96 17.98
N ILE A 168 28.49 21.82 18.02
CA ILE A 168 28.53 23.03 18.83
C ILE A 168 28.26 22.55 20.25
N ASP A 169 29.32 22.58 21.06
CA ASP A 169 29.30 22.46 22.51
C ASP A 169 28.10 23.24 23.08
N VAL A 170 27.11 22.50 23.58
CA VAL A 170 25.95 23.06 24.29
C VAL A 170 26.41 23.44 25.69
N SER A 171 27.36 24.38 25.77
CA SER A 171 27.44 25.25 26.92
C SER A 171 26.32 26.27 26.77
N GLN A 172 25.52 26.46 27.82
CA GLN A 172 24.44 27.44 27.86
C GLN A 172 24.99 28.85 27.57
N THR A 173 25.06 29.26 26.31
CA THR A 173 25.34 30.66 25.97
C THR A 173 24.09 31.47 26.20
N LYS A 174 23.98 32.03 27.40
CA LYS A 174 23.33 33.31 27.65
C LYS A 174 23.65 34.23 26.46
N ILE A 175 22.64 34.62 25.68
CA ILE A 175 22.79 35.64 24.65
C ILE A 175 23.02 36.97 25.37
N VAL A 176 24.29 37.26 25.63
CA VAL A 176 24.75 38.54 26.15
C VAL A 176 25.95 38.94 25.30
N GLY A 177 25.79 39.94 24.44
CA GLY A 177 26.91 40.70 23.90
C GLY A 177 27.12 40.70 22.38
N LYS A 178 26.68 41.81 21.77
CA LYS A 178 27.33 42.62 20.71
C LYS A 178 27.67 42.05 19.33
N ASN A 179 27.58 40.75 19.05
CA ASN A 179 27.91 40.23 17.72
C ASN A 179 26.68 39.74 16.96
N ASN A 180 26.45 40.33 15.79
CA ASN A 180 25.34 40.00 14.89
C ASN A 180 25.40 38.51 14.46
N PRO A 181 24.43 37.66 14.85
CA PRO A 181 24.39 36.24 14.53
C PRO A 181 24.13 35.98 13.04
N PHE A 182 23.50 36.93 12.32
CA PHE A 182 23.13 36.72 10.92
C PHE A 182 24.32 36.83 9.97
N LYS A 183 25.46 37.41 10.39
CA LYS A 183 26.66 37.66 9.56
C LYS A 183 26.31 38.11 8.13
N SER A 184 25.28 38.94 7.98
CA SER A 184 24.70 39.25 6.67
C SER A 184 25.68 40.03 5.80
N THR A 185 25.97 39.51 4.61
CA THR A 185 26.79 40.18 3.57
C THR A 185 25.94 40.72 2.42
N LEU A 186 24.62 40.84 2.62
CA LEU A 186 23.67 41.23 1.60
C LEU A 186 23.86 42.70 1.20
N LYS A 187 23.91 42.96 -0.10
CA LYS A 187 23.97 44.31 -0.67
C LYS A 187 22.59 44.95 -0.64
N ALA A 188 22.53 46.28 -0.68
CA ALA A 188 21.27 47.03 -0.63
C ALA A 188 20.22 46.56 -1.67
N ARG A 189 20.66 46.18 -2.87
CA ARG A 189 19.78 45.64 -3.93
C ARG A 189 19.17 44.27 -3.57
N GLU A 190 19.93 43.44 -2.87
CA GLU A 190 19.51 42.10 -2.45
C GLU A 190 18.52 42.20 -1.27
N ILE A 191 18.77 43.12 -0.33
CA ILE A 191 17.82 43.42 0.75
C ILE A 191 16.52 44.00 0.18
N LYS A 192 16.60 44.85 -0.84
CA LYS A 192 15.40 45.40 -1.51
C LYS A 192 14.55 44.29 -2.15
N LEU A 193 15.18 43.42 -2.96
CA LEU A 193 14.50 42.30 -3.59
C LEU A 193 13.87 41.37 -2.54
N LEU A 194 14.62 41.05 -1.47
CA LEU A 194 14.11 40.19 -0.40
C LEU A 194 12.92 40.83 0.34
N THR A 195 12.93 42.15 0.51
CA THR A 195 11.81 42.89 1.11
C THR A 195 10.55 42.79 0.25
N GLU A 196 10.70 42.90 -1.07
CA GLU A 196 9.59 42.74 -2.02
C GLU A 196 9.02 41.31 -1.92
N CYS A 197 9.87 40.28 -1.95
CA CYS A 197 9.43 38.88 -1.82
C CYS A 197 8.75 38.58 -0.48
N VAL A 198 9.27 39.10 0.63
CA VAL A 198 8.73 38.89 1.98
C VAL A 198 7.33 39.50 2.11
N ASN A 199 7.11 40.66 1.48
CA ASN A 199 5.81 41.32 1.48
C ASN A 199 4.82 40.64 0.52
N GLU A 200 5.27 40.21 -0.66
CA GLU A 200 4.43 39.48 -1.62
C GLU A 200 3.94 38.14 -1.06
N ALA A 201 4.83 37.42 -0.37
CA ALA A 201 4.50 36.15 0.27
C ALA A 201 3.75 36.28 1.61
N ASN A 202 3.46 37.51 2.07
CA ASN A 202 2.84 37.80 3.36
C ASN A 202 3.49 37.04 4.54
N VAL A 203 4.83 36.96 4.55
CA VAL A 203 5.59 36.26 5.60
C VAL A 203 5.37 36.90 6.98
N PHE A 204 5.14 38.22 6.99
CA PHE A 204 4.74 38.97 8.17
C PHE A 204 3.30 39.46 8.00
N THR A 205 2.62 39.66 9.13
CA THR A 205 1.25 40.21 9.17
C THR A 205 1.19 41.70 8.80
N THR A 206 2.35 42.34 8.62
CA THR A 206 2.48 43.74 8.26
C THR A 206 3.52 43.90 7.15
N THR A 207 3.35 44.94 6.34
CA THR A 207 4.33 45.28 5.30
C THR A 207 5.64 45.69 5.92
N VAL A 208 6.70 44.96 5.60
CA VAL A 208 8.07 45.20 6.06
C VAL A 208 8.75 46.18 5.11
N SER A 209 9.40 47.20 5.66
CA SER A 209 10.23 48.11 4.87
C SER A 209 11.65 47.57 4.73
N THR A 210 12.36 48.01 3.68
CA THR A 210 13.76 47.65 3.46
C THR A 210 14.66 48.04 4.64
N LYS A 211 14.31 49.12 5.34
CA LYS A 211 14.98 49.56 6.56
C LYS A 211 14.78 48.56 7.71
N ILE A 212 13.54 48.15 7.97
CA ILE A 212 13.24 47.16 9.02
C ILE A 212 13.99 45.85 8.76
N LEU A 213 14.00 45.38 7.52
CA LEU A 213 14.69 44.14 7.16
C LEU A 213 16.21 44.30 7.27
N THR A 214 16.76 45.47 6.91
CA THR A 214 18.19 45.80 7.09
C THR A 214 18.58 45.84 8.56
N ASP A 215 17.76 46.48 9.40
CA ASP A 215 18.00 46.61 10.84
C ASP A 215 17.92 45.24 11.51
N PHE A 216 16.97 44.40 11.10
CA PHE A 216 16.85 43.00 11.52
C PHE A 216 18.13 42.19 11.23
N PHE A 217 18.62 42.24 9.98
CA PHE A 217 19.85 41.54 9.60
C PHE A 217 21.11 42.13 10.23
N ASN A 218 21.08 43.36 10.73
CA ASN A 218 22.18 44.00 11.45
C ASN A 218 22.04 43.90 12.97
N CYS A 219 20.94 43.32 13.47
CA CYS A 219 20.56 43.33 14.88
C CYS A 219 20.60 44.72 15.52
N LYS A 220 19.98 45.69 14.83
CA LYS A 220 19.83 47.09 15.26
C LYS A 220 18.42 47.40 15.73
#